data_AF-A0A7S2JGM1-F1
#
_entry.id   AF-A0A7S2JGM1-F1
#
_cell.length_a   1.000
_cell.length_b   1.000
_cell.length_c   1.000
_cell.angle_alpha   90.00
_cell.angle_beta   90.00
_cell.angle_gamma   90.00
#
_symmetry.space_group_name_H-M   'P 1'
#
loop_
_entity.id
_entity.type
_entity.pdbx_description
1 polymer ?
#
loop_
_entity_poly.entity_id
_entity_poly.type
_entity_poly.pdbx_seq_one_letter_code
_entity_poly.pdbx_strand_id
1 'polypeptide(L)'
;SPASPASRAPPSSEGGRSWTLSLRCGARRGWRFESAVPRRQVGGGHRPRPQVDTSQLLRRRRKQHEAPLRPFFPGSEDHDEVVLRPGCTIPQPRRYTTRDWFHVLRTWPFSKLWRRISLAVLTFTGWATLVTALWSVKKPACMLGLVPHSLLGSALGLLLVYRTNSANDRFWEGRRMWERVVSSSRDLVALMLAHSAHVGFERVQRTCRLVSAFSLCLSEYVVGPKNKKHALPRWHLPGEEEDFIAVSSIPPCRVVQLLLQETTQISNSEDGLFTNRERSQLNQMVWNLQRAVGTGERLVQTPIPQSYVRHTSRFLTLWLATLPFGFCHLIG
;
A
#
# COMPACT_ATOMS: atom_id res chain seq x y z
N SER A 1 -28.73 -41.08 -51.92
CA SER A 1 -27.48 -40.86 -52.67
C SER A 1 -26.76 -39.64 -52.16
N PRO A 2 -25.44 -39.74 -51.97
CA PRO A 2 -24.68 -38.97 -50.99
C PRO A 2 -23.60 -38.10 -51.65
N ALA A 3 -22.88 -37.31 -50.87
CA ALA A 3 -21.42 -37.21 -50.96
C ALA A 3 -20.86 -36.28 -49.86
N SER A 4 -20.28 -36.91 -48.84
CA SER A 4 -19.05 -36.43 -48.22
C SER A 4 -17.89 -36.60 -49.24
N PRO A 5 -16.70 -36.00 -49.05
CA PRO A 5 -15.69 -36.78 -48.31
C PRO A 5 -14.60 -35.99 -47.53
N ALA A 6 -13.99 -36.76 -46.61
CA ALA A 6 -12.57 -36.84 -46.23
C ALA A 6 -11.90 -35.61 -45.59
N SER A 7 -11.53 -35.64 -44.30
CA SER A 7 -10.45 -36.42 -43.66
C SER A 7 -9.03 -36.02 -44.13
N ARG A 8 -8.23 -35.49 -43.20
CA ARG A 8 -6.76 -35.60 -43.17
C ARG A 8 -6.22 -35.17 -41.81
N ALA A 9 -5.83 -36.16 -41.02
CA ALA A 9 -4.72 -36.07 -40.06
C ALA A 9 -3.50 -36.80 -40.67
N PRO A 10 -2.34 -36.81 -39.99
CA PRO A 10 -1.11 -36.11 -40.32
C PRO A 10 -0.10 -36.98 -41.10
N PRO A 11 1.09 -36.47 -41.50
CA PRO A 11 2.25 -37.31 -41.68
C PRO A 11 3.13 -37.30 -40.42
N SER A 12 3.34 -38.50 -39.90
CA SER A 12 4.41 -38.93 -39.01
C SER A 12 5.71 -39.22 -39.78
N SER A 13 6.75 -39.52 -39.01
CA SER A 13 8.11 -40.01 -39.37
C SER A 13 9.15 -38.91 -39.57
N GLU A 14 10.37 -38.99 -39.04
CA GLU A 14 11.06 -39.94 -38.16
C GLU A 14 12.43 -39.30 -37.83
N GLY A 15 13.11 -39.79 -36.79
CA GLY A 15 14.58 -39.70 -36.72
C GLY A 15 15.12 -38.73 -35.67
N GLY A 16 15.41 -39.27 -34.49
CA GLY A 16 15.92 -38.52 -33.36
C GLY A 16 17.38 -38.04 -33.47
N ARG A 17 17.77 -37.25 -32.46
CA ARG A 17 19.01 -37.41 -31.70
C ARG A 17 19.03 -36.45 -30.52
N SER A 18 19.11 -37.04 -29.33
CA SER A 18 19.59 -36.42 -28.09
C SER A 18 20.91 -35.69 -28.33
N TRP A 19 20.99 -34.43 -27.90
CA TRP A 19 22.25 -33.81 -27.47
C TRP A 19 21.99 -32.95 -26.23
N THR A 20 22.39 -33.52 -25.10
CA THR A 20 22.77 -32.81 -23.89
C THR A 20 23.85 -31.77 -24.19
N LEU A 21 23.69 -30.53 -23.71
CA LEU A 21 24.83 -29.64 -23.47
C LEU A 21 24.85 -29.20 -22.01
N SER A 22 25.61 -29.99 -21.25
CA SER A 22 26.22 -29.62 -19.99
C SER A 22 27.32 -28.59 -20.26
N LEU A 23 27.33 -27.48 -19.53
CA LEU A 23 28.56 -26.76 -19.20
C LEU A 23 28.59 -26.52 -17.70
N ARG A 24 29.45 -27.29 -17.04
CA ARG A 24 29.78 -27.20 -15.62
C ARG A 24 31.14 -26.52 -15.46
N CYS A 25 31.15 -25.55 -14.54
CA CYS A 25 32.09 -25.41 -13.43
C CYS A 25 33.46 -24.71 -13.61
N GLY A 26 33.66 -23.72 -12.73
CA GLY A 26 34.92 -23.39 -12.06
C GLY A 26 34.77 -22.02 -11.37
N ALA A 27 34.96 -21.81 -10.06
CA ALA A 27 35.35 -22.69 -8.97
C ALA A 27 35.06 -22.00 -7.61
N ARG A 28 34.86 -22.82 -6.57
CA ARG A 28 35.20 -22.57 -5.15
C ARG A 28 34.37 -21.56 -4.34
N ARG A 29 33.32 -22.06 -3.68
CA ARG A 29 33.24 -22.29 -2.21
C ARG A 29 31.87 -22.94 -1.93
N GLY A 30 31.88 -24.25 -1.70
CA GLY A 30 30.68 -25.00 -1.36
C GLY A 30 30.29 -24.77 0.09
N TRP A 31 29.03 -24.39 0.32
CA TRP A 31 28.40 -24.58 1.61
C TRP A 31 27.86 -26.01 1.64
N ARG A 32 28.54 -26.89 2.39
CA ARG A 32 27.92 -28.13 2.89
C ARG A 32 26.98 -27.72 4.03
N PHE A 33 25.69 -27.95 3.87
CA PHE A 33 24.82 -28.11 5.03
C PHE A 33 24.88 -29.58 5.44
N GLU A 34 25.79 -29.88 6.35
CA GLU A 34 25.70 -31.07 7.19
C GLU A 34 24.44 -30.94 8.04
N SER A 35 23.51 -31.88 7.86
CA SER A 35 22.39 -32.09 8.76
C SER A 35 22.90 -32.66 10.08
N ALA A 36 23.44 -31.80 10.94
CA ALA A 36 23.70 -32.13 12.34
C ALA A 36 22.39 -32.06 13.14
N VAL A 37 21.47 -33.01 12.87
CA VAL A 37 20.44 -33.38 13.85
C VAL A 37 21.03 -34.52 14.66
N PRO A 38 21.27 -34.36 15.97
CA PRO A 38 21.67 -35.48 16.78
C PRO A 38 20.53 -36.51 16.78
N ARG A 39 20.78 -37.70 16.23
CA ARG A 39 19.91 -38.88 16.44
C ARG A 39 19.90 -39.18 17.95
N ARG A 40 18.88 -38.69 18.65
CA ARG A 40 18.45 -39.31 19.91
C ARG A 40 17.63 -40.55 19.57
N GLN A 41 18.25 -41.71 19.70
CA GLN A 41 17.50 -42.93 20.05
C GLN A 41 17.04 -42.78 21.51
N VAL A 42 15.73 -42.70 21.74
CA VAL A 42 14.98 -43.18 22.93
C VAL A 42 13.52 -43.20 22.47
N GLY A 43 12.87 -44.35 22.30
CA GLY A 43 12.29 -45.11 23.41
C GLY A 43 10.90 -44.56 23.72
N GLY A 44 9.86 -45.40 23.57
CA GLY A 44 8.47 -45.02 23.78
C GLY A 44 8.25 -44.36 25.15
N GLY A 45 7.63 -43.19 25.14
CA GLY A 45 7.34 -42.42 26.35
C GLY A 45 6.61 -41.13 26.02
N HIS A 46 5.31 -41.10 26.32
CA HIS A 46 4.42 -39.96 26.18
C HIS A 46 4.97 -38.77 27.00
N ARG A 47 5.29 -37.63 26.36
CA ARG A 47 5.55 -36.36 27.06
C ARG A 47 4.45 -35.34 26.73
N PRO A 48 3.81 -34.70 27.72
CA PRO A 48 2.80 -33.69 27.46
C PRO A 48 3.44 -32.39 26.95
N ARG A 49 2.74 -31.69 26.06
CA ARG A 49 3.14 -30.35 25.56
C ARG A 49 3.22 -29.36 26.74
N PRO A 50 4.14 -28.38 26.72
CA PRO A 50 4.22 -27.38 27.78
C PRO A 50 2.96 -26.51 27.77
N GLN A 51 2.23 -26.55 28.88
CA GLN A 51 1.06 -25.72 29.13
C GLN A 51 1.54 -24.27 29.33
N VAL A 52 1.17 -23.37 28.42
CA VAL A 52 1.47 -21.94 28.57
C VAL A 52 0.64 -21.41 29.73
N ASP A 53 1.31 -21.12 30.84
CA ASP A 53 0.66 -20.62 32.06
C ASP A 53 0.18 -19.17 31.87
N THR A 54 -1.09 -19.04 31.48
CA THR A 54 -1.80 -17.77 31.24
C THR A 54 -1.73 -16.84 32.45
N SER A 55 -1.58 -17.39 33.66
CA SER A 55 -1.49 -16.62 34.90
C SER A 55 -0.20 -15.80 34.99
N GLN A 56 0.92 -16.31 34.45
CA GLN A 56 2.20 -15.59 34.43
C GLN A 56 2.20 -14.44 33.41
N LEU A 57 1.56 -14.63 32.26
CA LEU A 57 1.38 -13.57 31.26
C LEU A 57 0.49 -12.44 31.80
N LEU A 58 -0.56 -12.78 32.53
CA LEU A 58 -1.44 -11.80 33.18
C LEU A 58 -0.72 -11.04 34.32
N ARG A 59 0.12 -11.73 35.12
CA ARG A 59 0.95 -11.09 36.16
C ARG A 59 2.00 -10.14 35.57
N ARG A 60 2.64 -10.50 34.45
CA ARG A 60 3.57 -9.60 33.72
C ARG A 60 2.86 -8.35 33.18
N ARG A 61 1.64 -8.48 32.66
CA ARG A 61 0.81 -7.34 32.25
C ARG A 61 0.40 -6.46 33.43
N ARG A 62 0.03 -7.04 34.58
CA ARG A 62 -0.37 -6.28 35.78
C ARG A 62 0.77 -5.41 36.33
N LYS A 63 1.99 -5.94 36.37
CA LYS A 63 3.19 -5.18 36.78
C LYS A 63 3.58 -4.04 35.82
N GLN A 64 3.23 -4.13 34.53
CA GLN A 64 3.43 -3.02 33.58
C GLN A 64 2.41 -1.90 33.74
N HIS A 65 1.23 -2.18 34.33
CA HIS A 65 0.17 -1.20 34.59
C HIS A 65 0.36 -0.41 35.90
N GLU A 66 1.26 -0.84 36.79
CA GLU A 66 1.52 -0.21 38.10
C GLU A 66 2.66 0.83 38.08
N ALA A 67 3.10 1.28 36.90
CA ALA A 67 4.02 2.42 36.82
C ALA A 67 3.34 3.69 37.36
N PRO A 68 4.04 4.54 38.15
CA PRO A 68 3.40 5.62 38.89
C PRO A 68 2.69 6.59 37.95
N LEU A 69 1.38 6.75 38.19
CA LEU A 69 0.55 7.76 37.55
C LEU A 69 1.11 9.13 37.90
N ARG A 70 1.52 9.91 36.88
CA ARG A 70 1.86 11.32 37.08
C ARG A 70 0.62 12.06 37.60
N PRO A 71 0.77 12.99 38.56
CA PRO A 71 -0.36 13.73 39.10
C PRO A 71 -1.05 14.54 37.99
N PHE A 72 -2.38 14.41 37.97
CA PHE A 72 -3.30 15.16 37.13
C PHE A 72 -3.34 16.60 37.64
N PHE A 73 -2.76 17.54 36.91
CA PHE A 73 -2.96 18.98 37.13
C PHE A 73 -4.06 19.46 36.17
N PRO A 74 -5.22 19.93 36.67
CA PRO A 74 -6.22 20.57 35.84
C PRO A 74 -5.83 22.04 35.65
N GLY A 75 -5.26 22.37 34.50
CA GLY A 75 -4.92 23.73 34.12
C GLY A 75 -4.23 23.74 32.75
N SER A 76 -4.89 24.35 31.76
CA SER A 76 -4.62 24.32 30.31
C SER A 76 -4.97 23.00 29.61
N GLU A 77 -6.26 22.81 29.32
CA GLU A 77 -6.66 21.91 28.24
C GLU A 77 -6.20 22.52 26.91
N ASP A 78 -4.97 22.21 26.49
CA ASP A 78 -4.55 22.39 25.10
C ASP A 78 -5.46 21.48 24.25
N HIS A 79 -6.41 22.05 23.52
CA HIS A 79 -7.31 21.30 22.62
C HIS A 79 -6.55 20.47 21.55
N ASP A 80 -5.25 20.72 21.38
CA ASP A 80 -4.33 19.99 20.51
C ASP A 80 -3.74 18.72 21.16
N GLU A 81 -3.69 18.65 22.50
CA GLU A 81 -3.20 17.48 23.23
C GLU A 81 -4.35 16.50 23.51
N VAL A 82 -4.55 15.56 22.59
CA VAL A 82 -5.41 14.40 22.87
C VAL A 82 -4.75 13.59 23.99
N VAL A 83 -5.32 13.67 25.21
CA VAL A 83 -4.86 12.88 26.35
C VAL A 83 -5.10 11.39 26.07
N LEU A 84 -4.05 10.70 25.61
CA LEU A 84 -4.11 9.28 25.30
C LEU A 84 -4.08 8.46 26.58
N ARG A 85 -4.98 7.47 26.71
CA ARG A 85 -4.89 6.49 27.79
C ARG A 85 -3.53 5.75 27.73
N PRO A 86 -2.82 5.60 28.85
CA PRO A 86 -1.59 4.83 28.88
C PRO A 86 -1.86 3.37 28.47
N GLY A 87 -1.03 2.84 27.57
CA GLY A 87 -1.16 1.47 27.03
C GLY A 87 -1.93 1.35 25.71
N CYS A 88 -2.13 2.45 24.97
CA CYS A 88 -2.79 2.40 23.66
C CYS A 88 -2.01 1.51 22.67
N THR A 89 -2.67 0.51 22.09
CA THR A 89 -2.07 -0.47 21.15
C THR A 89 -1.93 0.06 19.73
N ILE A 90 -2.61 1.16 19.40
CA ILE A 90 -2.61 1.76 18.06
C ILE A 90 -1.45 2.76 17.98
N PRO A 91 -0.47 2.59 17.08
CA PRO A 91 0.58 3.58 16.89
C PRO A 91 -0.05 4.87 16.36
N GLN A 92 -0.04 5.93 17.18
CA GLN A 92 -0.55 7.23 16.79
C GLN A 92 0.57 8.02 16.11
N PRO A 93 0.38 8.53 14.89
CA PRO A 93 1.34 9.47 14.32
C PRO A 93 1.37 10.72 15.20
N ARG A 94 2.56 11.29 15.42
CA ARG A 94 2.67 12.62 16.04
C ARG A 94 1.85 13.60 15.19
N ARG A 95 0.79 14.14 15.78
CA ARG A 95 0.00 15.22 15.16
C ARG A 95 0.85 16.49 15.19
N TYR A 96 0.75 17.30 14.15
CA TYR A 96 1.32 18.64 14.18
C TYR A 96 0.58 19.44 15.24
N THR A 97 1.32 20.00 16.18
CA THR A 97 0.78 20.96 17.14
C THR A 97 0.84 22.35 16.52
N THR A 98 -0.06 23.25 16.91
CA THR A 98 0.00 24.67 16.49
C THR A 98 1.35 25.33 16.87
N ARG A 99 2.05 24.81 17.88
CA ARG A 99 3.36 25.29 18.36
C ARG A 99 4.54 24.86 17.48
N ASP A 100 4.37 23.91 16.56
CA ASP A 100 5.45 23.37 15.72
C ASP A 100 5.83 24.26 14.53
N TRP A 101 5.18 25.41 14.32
CA TRP A 101 5.37 26.24 13.13
C TRP A 101 6.83 26.67 12.91
N PHE A 102 7.56 27.02 13.98
CA PHE A 102 8.98 27.40 13.88
C PHE A 102 9.86 26.22 13.49
N HIS A 103 9.56 25.02 14.01
CA HIS A 103 10.25 23.80 13.63
C HIS A 103 10.01 23.46 12.15
N VAL A 104 8.78 23.63 11.66
CA VAL A 104 8.43 23.44 10.24
C VAL A 104 9.20 24.42 9.35
N LEU A 105 9.28 25.70 9.75
CA LEU A 105 10.02 26.71 8.99
C LEU A 105 11.52 26.41 8.96
N ARG A 106 12.11 26.02 10.10
CA ARG A 106 13.55 25.69 10.19
C ARG A 106 13.94 24.43 9.41
N THR A 107 13.02 23.46 9.29
CA THR A 107 13.27 22.20 8.56
C THR A 107 12.98 22.31 7.06
N TRP A 108 12.49 23.46 6.59
CA TRP A 108 12.17 23.72 5.19
C TRP A 108 13.27 23.38 4.17
N PRO A 109 14.56 23.77 4.35
CA PRO A 109 15.60 23.50 3.34
C PRO A 109 15.90 22.00 3.15
N PHE A 110 15.59 21.17 4.15
CA PHE A 110 15.77 19.72 4.10
C PHE A 110 14.57 18.98 3.48
N SER A 111 13.48 19.69 3.19
CA SER A 111 12.27 19.09 2.66
C SER A 111 12.46 18.58 1.23
N LYS A 112 11.96 17.37 0.95
CA LYS A 112 11.92 16.79 -0.41
C LYS A 112 11.12 17.68 -1.37
N LEU A 113 10.11 18.40 -0.86
CA LEU A 113 9.26 19.30 -1.65
C LEU A 113 10.06 20.52 -2.11
N TRP A 114 10.87 21.11 -1.22
CA TRP A 114 11.75 22.22 -1.56
C TRP A 114 12.73 21.82 -2.66
N ARG A 115 13.41 20.68 -2.52
CA ARG A 115 14.32 20.19 -3.58
C ARG A 115 13.61 20.01 -4.93
N ARG A 116 12.32 19.67 -4.93
CA ARG A 116 11.54 19.49 -6.17
C ARG A 116 11.13 20.81 -6.83
N ILE A 117 10.80 21.84 -6.04
CA ILE A 117 10.26 23.12 -6.55
C ILE A 117 11.34 24.20 -6.63
N SER A 118 12.43 24.07 -5.88
CA SER A 118 13.54 25.04 -5.80
C SER A 118 14.09 25.46 -7.15
N LEU A 119 14.29 24.53 -8.08
CA LEU A 119 14.74 24.87 -9.43
C LEU A 119 13.77 25.83 -10.13
N ALA A 120 12.47 25.56 -10.06
CA ALA A 120 11.45 26.43 -10.66
C ALA A 120 11.42 27.81 -9.97
N VAL A 121 11.47 27.85 -8.63
CA VAL A 121 11.54 29.11 -7.88
C VAL A 121 12.75 29.93 -8.31
N LEU A 122 13.96 29.33 -8.29
CA LEU A 122 15.19 30.00 -8.67
C LEU A 122 15.14 30.53 -10.12
N THR A 123 14.58 29.75 -11.06
CA THR A 123 14.44 30.21 -12.45
C THR A 123 13.50 31.41 -12.59
N PHE A 124 12.35 31.41 -11.93
CA PHE A 124 11.41 32.54 -12.00
C PHE A 124 11.89 33.75 -11.19
N THR A 125 12.61 33.55 -10.08
CA THR A 125 13.27 34.63 -9.35
C THR A 125 14.39 35.26 -10.17
N GLY A 126 15.22 34.45 -10.83
CA GLY A 126 16.25 34.92 -11.76
C GLY A 126 15.66 35.68 -12.96
N TRP A 127 14.55 35.18 -13.51
CA TRP A 127 13.82 35.87 -14.57
C TRP A 127 13.23 37.21 -14.11
N ALA A 128 12.56 37.24 -12.96
CA ALA A 128 11.98 38.46 -12.42
C ALA A 128 13.05 39.52 -12.13
N THR A 129 14.17 39.12 -11.51
CA THR A 129 15.30 40.03 -11.24
C THR A 129 15.90 40.59 -12.53
N LEU A 130 16.07 39.76 -13.57
CA LEU A 130 16.54 40.22 -14.88
C LEU A 130 15.58 41.25 -15.51
N VAL A 131 14.27 40.98 -15.51
CA VAL A 131 13.27 41.89 -16.07
C VAL A 131 13.24 43.22 -15.30
N THR A 132 13.26 43.19 -13.96
CA THR A 132 13.31 44.39 -13.12
C THR A 132 14.60 45.19 -13.35
N ALA A 133 15.76 44.53 -13.44
CA ALA A 133 17.04 45.20 -13.69
C ALA A 133 17.11 45.83 -15.09
N LEU A 134 16.55 45.18 -16.13
CA LEU A 134 16.47 45.77 -17.47
C LEU A 134 15.54 46.99 -17.51
N TRP A 135 14.45 46.94 -16.73
CA TRP A 135 13.49 48.03 -16.65
C TRP A 135 14.06 49.26 -15.94
N SER A 136 14.84 49.09 -14.86
CA SER A 136 15.48 50.22 -14.16
C SER A 136 16.48 50.99 -15.04
N VAL A 137 17.14 50.31 -15.98
CA VAL A 137 18.13 50.93 -16.89
C VAL A 137 17.48 51.60 -18.09
N LYS A 138 16.60 50.89 -18.82
CA LYS A 138 16.09 51.36 -20.12
C LYS A 138 14.71 52.00 -20.07
N LYS A 139 13.97 51.84 -18.96
CA LYS A 139 12.56 52.28 -18.78
C LYS A 139 11.70 52.08 -20.04
N PRO A 140 11.67 50.88 -20.64
CA PRO A 140 10.87 50.63 -21.82
C PRO A 140 9.38 50.82 -21.52
N ALA A 141 8.63 51.37 -22.48
CA ALA A 141 7.20 51.67 -22.36
C ALA A 141 6.28 50.43 -22.37
N CYS A 142 6.80 49.22 -22.08
CA CYS A 142 5.98 48.00 -22.12
C CYS A 142 4.98 48.01 -20.96
N MET A 143 3.71 48.31 -21.28
CA MET A 143 2.62 48.43 -20.32
C MET A 143 1.81 47.14 -20.29
N LEU A 144 2.14 46.24 -19.36
CA LEU A 144 1.21 45.20 -18.93
C LEU A 144 0.55 45.68 -17.64
N GLY A 145 -0.76 45.96 -17.70
CA GLY A 145 -1.53 46.28 -16.50
C GLY A 145 -1.60 45.09 -15.54
N LEU A 146 -1.70 45.35 -14.24
CA LEU A 146 -1.82 44.30 -13.21
C LEU A 146 -3.24 43.71 -13.14
N VAL A 147 -4.26 44.41 -13.67
CA VAL A 147 -5.67 44.00 -13.63
C VAL A 147 -5.92 42.65 -14.34
N PRO A 148 -5.39 42.39 -15.55
CA PRO A 148 -5.44 41.05 -16.14
C PRO A 148 -4.81 39.97 -15.25
N HIS A 149 -3.67 40.25 -14.60
CA HIS A 149 -3.00 39.27 -13.73
C HIS A 149 -3.79 38.93 -12.47
N SER A 150 -4.54 39.88 -11.90
CA SER A 150 -5.39 39.60 -10.73
C SER A 150 -6.58 38.72 -11.10
N LEU A 151 -7.23 38.99 -12.23
CA LEU A 151 -8.32 38.16 -12.77
C LEU A 151 -7.84 36.76 -13.17
N LEU A 152 -6.69 36.66 -13.86
CA LEU A 152 -6.09 35.38 -14.20
C LEU A 152 -5.58 34.63 -12.96
N GLY A 153 -5.13 35.36 -11.94
CA GLY A 153 -4.67 34.81 -10.66
C GLY A 153 -5.79 34.15 -9.87
N SER A 154 -6.98 34.76 -9.83
CA SER A 154 -8.14 34.15 -9.17
C SER A 154 -8.59 32.88 -9.90
N ALA A 155 -8.65 32.89 -11.24
CA ALA A 155 -8.94 31.71 -12.06
C ALA A 155 -7.89 30.59 -11.85
N LEU A 156 -6.61 30.95 -11.77
CA LEU A 156 -5.52 30.03 -11.48
C LEU A 156 -5.66 29.40 -10.09
N GLY A 157 -6.02 30.20 -9.08
CA GLY A 157 -6.29 29.74 -7.72
C GLY A 157 -7.40 28.68 -7.70
N LEU A 158 -8.51 28.93 -8.40
CA LEU A 158 -9.61 27.96 -8.52
C LEU A 158 -9.15 26.64 -9.16
N LEU A 159 -8.38 26.70 -10.25
CA LEU A 159 -7.84 25.51 -10.92
C LEU A 159 -6.89 24.71 -10.01
N LEU A 160 -6.09 25.38 -9.19
CA LEU A 160 -5.19 24.74 -8.22
C LEU A 160 -5.98 24.05 -7.10
N VAL A 161 -7.05 24.68 -6.61
CA VAL A 161 -7.93 24.09 -5.59
C VAL A 161 -8.59 22.82 -6.12
N TYR A 162 -9.20 22.85 -7.32
CA TYR A 162 -9.80 21.66 -7.92
C TYR A 162 -8.80 20.51 -8.06
N ARG A 163 -7.59 20.81 -8.55
CA ARG A 163 -6.51 19.81 -8.66
C ARG A 163 -6.13 19.21 -7.32
N THR A 164 -6.04 20.05 -6.28
CA THR A 164 -5.68 19.62 -4.92
C THR A 164 -6.79 18.72 -4.34
N ASN A 165 -8.05 19.10 -4.53
CA ASN A 165 -9.19 18.30 -4.10
C ASN A 165 -9.21 16.93 -4.79
N SER A 166 -9.06 16.86 -6.12
CA SER A 166 -9.02 15.57 -6.83
C SER A 166 -7.84 14.68 -6.40
N ALA A 167 -6.69 15.27 -6.06
CA ALA A 167 -5.55 14.53 -5.52
C ALA A 167 -5.83 13.99 -4.10
N ASN A 168 -6.52 14.79 -3.27
CA ASN A 168 -6.95 14.39 -1.94
C ASN A 168 -7.98 13.25 -2.00
N ASP A 169 -8.98 13.33 -2.88
CA ASP A 169 -9.99 12.27 -3.05
C ASP A 169 -9.35 10.93 -3.44
N ARG A 170 -8.41 10.97 -4.39
CA ARG A 170 -7.64 9.79 -4.80
C ARG A 170 -6.80 9.21 -3.66
N PHE A 171 -6.19 10.06 -2.83
CA PHE A 171 -5.43 9.62 -1.66
C PHE A 171 -6.34 8.93 -0.63
N TRP A 172 -7.49 9.54 -0.32
CA TRP A 172 -8.45 8.98 0.64
C TRP A 172 -9.13 7.71 0.11
N GLU A 173 -9.40 7.63 -1.18
CA GLU A 173 -9.91 6.41 -1.82
C GLU A 173 -8.94 5.24 -1.65
N GLY A 174 -7.64 5.47 -1.89
CA GLY A 174 -6.60 4.47 -1.62
C GLY A 174 -6.53 4.09 -0.15
N ARG A 175 -6.65 5.04 0.78
CA ARG A 175 -6.65 4.76 2.22
C ARG A 175 -7.86 3.90 2.64
N ARG A 176 -9.06 4.24 2.16
CA ARG A 176 -10.31 3.50 2.41
C ARG A 176 -10.26 2.08 1.83
N MET A 177 -9.61 1.89 0.68
CA MET A 177 -9.37 0.55 0.12
C MET A 177 -8.58 -0.32 1.10
N TRP A 178 -7.46 0.19 1.63
CA TRP A 178 -6.64 -0.55 2.60
C TRP A 178 -7.36 -0.77 3.94
N GLU A 179 -8.17 0.19 4.38
CA GLU A 179 -9.03 0.02 5.55
C GLU A 179 -10.00 -1.15 5.37
N ARG A 180 -10.67 -1.25 4.23
CA ARG A 180 -11.57 -2.37 3.90
C ARG A 180 -10.86 -3.72 3.88
N VAL A 181 -9.61 -3.76 3.41
CA VAL A 181 -8.77 -4.97 3.46
C VAL A 181 -8.56 -5.40 4.91
N VAL A 182 -8.14 -4.48 5.78
CA VAL A 182 -7.91 -4.78 7.21
C VAL A 182 -9.19 -5.20 7.92
N SER A 183 -10.30 -4.48 7.71
CA SER A 183 -11.59 -4.83 8.33
C SER A 183 -12.06 -6.21 7.88
N SER A 184 -12.16 -6.44 6.57
CA SER A 184 -12.68 -7.72 6.03
C SER A 184 -11.80 -8.91 6.43
N SER A 185 -10.48 -8.69 6.53
CA SER A 185 -9.53 -9.68 7.04
C SER A 185 -9.80 -10.08 8.49
N ARG A 186 -10.05 -9.09 9.36
CA ARG A 186 -10.35 -9.32 10.77
C ARG A 186 -11.71 -9.98 10.94
N ASP A 187 -12.71 -9.51 10.21
CA ASP A 187 -14.07 -10.03 10.30
C ASP A 187 -14.12 -11.49 9.82
N LEU A 188 -13.38 -11.83 8.75
CA LEU A 188 -13.29 -13.20 8.21
C LEU A 188 -12.69 -14.15 9.25
N VAL A 189 -11.54 -13.79 9.81
CA VAL A 189 -10.86 -14.63 10.81
C VAL A 189 -11.67 -14.71 12.10
N ALA A 190 -12.31 -13.63 12.53
CA ALA A 190 -13.14 -13.60 13.73
C ALA A 190 -14.34 -14.55 13.60
N LEU A 191 -15.05 -14.51 12.47
CA LEU A 191 -16.19 -15.41 12.24
C LEU A 191 -15.75 -16.87 12.13
N MET A 192 -14.63 -17.15 11.45
CA MET A 192 -14.09 -18.52 11.40
C MET A 192 -13.64 -19.03 12.77
N LEU A 193 -13.09 -18.17 13.63
CA LEU A 193 -12.73 -18.52 15.01
C LEU A 193 -13.96 -18.77 15.88
N ALA A 194 -15.02 -17.96 15.73
CA ALA A 194 -16.29 -18.15 16.44
C ALA A 194 -16.91 -19.51 16.14
N HIS A 195 -16.76 -20.01 14.90
CA HIS A 195 -17.20 -21.34 14.49
C HIS A 195 -16.04 -22.36 14.38
N SER A 196 -14.95 -22.16 15.13
CA SER A 196 -13.73 -22.98 15.01
C SER A 196 -13.95 -24.48 15.26
N ALA A 197 -14.91 -24.84 16.11
CA ALA A 197 -15.29 -26.23 16.35
C ALA A 197 -15.80 -26.93 15.09
N HIS A 198 -16.38 -26.19 14.14
CA HIS A 198 -17.02 -26.72 12.93
C HIS A 198 -16.16 -26.47 11.68
N VAL A 199 -15.47 -25.34 11.65
CA VAL A 199 -14.56 -24.96 10.57
C VAL A 199 -13.24 -25.74 10.63
N GLY A 200 -12.79 -26.08 11.84
CA GLY A 200 -11.50 -26.70 12.09
C GLY A 200 -10.37 -25.67 12.25
N PHE A 201 -9.54 -25.85 13.29
CA PHE A 201 -8.47 -24.90 13.60
C PHE A 201 -7.39 -24.82 12.51
N GLU A 202 -7.12 -25.91 11.81
CA GLU A 202 -6.15 -25.94 10.70
C GLU A 202 -6.56 -25.00 9.56
N ARG A 203 -7.85 -25.02 9.19
CA ARG A 203 -8.43 -24.16 8.17
C ARG A 203 -8.40 -22.70 8.57
N VAL A 204 -8.71 -22.38 9.84
CA VAL A 204 -8.53 -21.03 10.38
C VAL A 204 -7.08 -20.56 10.23
N GLN A 205 -6.12 -21.41 10.61
CA GLN A 205 -4.70 -21.08 10.50
C GLN A 205 -4.26 -20.87 9.04
N ARG A 206 -4.77 -21.70 8.11
CA ARG A 206 -4.53 -21.54 6.66
C ARG A 206 -5.12 -20.23 6.14
N THR A 207 -6.35 -19.88 6.52
CA THR A 207 -6.96 -18.59 6.16
C THR A 207 -6.16 -17.41 6.68
N CYS A 208 -5.66 -17.45 7.92
CA CYS A 208 -4.78 -16.40 8.45
C CYS A 208 -3.51 -16.19 7.60
N ARG A 209 -2.90 -17.29 7.12
CA ARG A 209 -1.74 -17.22 6.21
C ARG A 209 -2.12 -16.64 4.86
N LEU A 210 -3.22 -17.10 4.26
CA LEU A 210 -3.72 -16.59 2.98
C LEU A 210 -4.11 -15.10 3.02
N VAL A 211 -4.77 -14.65 4.08
CA VAL A 211 -5.12 -13.24 4.29
C VAL A 211 -3.87 -12.36 4.43
N SER A 212 -2.85 -12.86 5.13
CA SER A 212 -1.55 -12.19 5.25
C SER A 212 -0.84 -12.11 3.89
N ALA A 213 -0.81 -13.23 3.16
CA ALA A 213 -0.26 -13.31 1.80
C ALA A 213 -0.99 -12.37 0.83
N PHE A 214 -2.33 -12.31 0.88
CA PHE A 214 -3.14 -11.40 0.07
C PHE A 214 -2.73 -9.93 0.28
N SER A 215 -2.55 -9.51 1.53
CA SER A 215 -2.20 -8.11 1.84
C SER A 215 -0.83 -7.72 1.27
N LEU A 216 0.16 -8.61 1.39
CA LEU A 216 1.50 -8.42 0.82
C LEU A 216 1.46 -8.42 -0.71
N CYS A 217 0.82 -9.45 -1.28
CA CYS A 217 0.67 -9.62 -2.71
C CYS A 217 -0.04 -8.42 -3.38
N LEU A 218 -1.12 -7.91 -2.76
CA LEU A 218 -1.82 -6.73 -3.25
C LEU A 218 -0.92 -5.49 -3.21
N SER A 219 -0.10 -5.34 -2.16
CA SER A 219 0.79 -4.18 -2.04
C SER A 219 1.86 -4.18 -3.12
N GLU A 220 2.45 -5.34 -3.42
CA GLU A 220 3.43 -5.52 -4.49
C GLU A 220 2.81 -5.30 -5.87
N TYR A 221 1.62 -5.86 -6.09
CA TYR A 221 0.86 -5.72 -7.34
C TYR A 221 0.53 -4.25 -7.66
N VAL A 222 0.06 -3.48 -6.67
CA VAL A 222 -0.36 -2.07 -6.86
C VAL A 222 0.84 -1.11 -6.96
N VAL A 223 1.92 -1.35 -6.22
CA VAL A 223 3.10 -0.46 -6.22
C VAL A 223 4.05 -0.75 -7.40
N GLY A 224 4.08 -1.99 -7.87
CA GLY A 224 4.96 -2.47 -8.92
C GLY A 224 6.40 -2.76 -8.44
N PRO A 225 7.26 -3.32 -9.31
CA PRO A 225 8.56 -3.93 -8.97
C PRO A 225 9.67 -2.94 -8.55
N LYS A 226 9.34 -1.72 -8.15
CA LYS A 226 10.31 -0.63 -7.93
C LYS A 226 11.11 -0.72 -6.63
N ASN A 227 10.92 -1.76 -5.81
CA ASN A 227 11.62 -1.88 -4.53
C ASN A 227 12.00 -3.33 -4.17
N LYS A 228 12.91 -3.93 -4.95
CA LYS A 228 13.58 -5.22 -4.60
C LYS A 228 14.32 -5.21 -3.24
N LYS A 229 14.40 -4.05 -2.55
CA LYS A 229 14.99 -3.92 -1.21
C LYS A 229 14.13 -4.48 -0.08
N HIS A 230 12.86 -4.77 -0.35
CA HIS A 230 11.99 -5.50 0.57
C HIS A 230 11.53 -6.75 -0.17
N ALA A 231 12.44 -7.72 -0.33
CA ALA A 231 11.99 -9.10 -0.51
C ALA A 231 11.26 -9.45 0.78
N LEU A 232 9.94 -9.25 0.78
CA LEU A 232 9.10 -9.58 1.90
C LEU A 232 9.30 -11.08 2.18
N PRO A 233 9.28 -11.50 3.45
CA PRO A 233 9.41 -12.91 3.78
C PRO A 233 8.38 -13.67 2.94
N ARG A 234 8.92 -14.62 2.15
CA ARG A 234 8.23 -15.73 1.47
C ARG A 234 6.87 -15.91 2.13
N TRP A 235 5.76 -15.80 1.40
CA TRP A 235 4.39 -15.44 1.86
C TRP A 235 3.75 -16.31 2.98
N HIS A 236 4.56 -17.08 3.70
CA HIS A 236 4.27 -18.10 4.71
C HIS A 236 3.44 -19.24 4.12
N LEU A 237 3.44 -19.37 2.79
CA LEU A 237 2.80 -20.43 2.04
C LEU A 237 3.81 -21.54 1.73
N PRO A 238 3.38 -22.81 1.73
CA PRO A 238 4.22 -23.92 1.26
C PRO A 238 4.56 -23.73 -0.24
N GLY A 239 5.78 -24.14 -0.63
CA GLY A 239 6.42 -23.71 -1.89
C GLY A 239 5.61 -23.85 -3.17
N GLU A 240 4.85 -24.93 -3.35
CA GLU A 240 4.05 -25.14 -4.57
C GLU A 240 2.94 -24.09 -4.76
N GLU A 241 2.33 -23.62 -3.66
CA GLU A 241 1.27 -22.60 -3.72
C GLU A 241 1.85 -21.22 -4.07
N GLU A 242 3.05 -20.92 -3.57
CA GLU A 242 3.78 -19.68 -3.87
C GLU A 242 4.14 -19.61 -5.35
N ASP A 243 4.72 -20.69 -5.90
CA ASP A 243 5.06 -20.76 -7.32
C ASP A 243 3.82 -20.61 -8.21
N PHE A 244 2.70 -21.23 -7.80
CA PHE A 244 1.45 -21.11 -8.53
C PHE A 244 0.89 -19.67 -8.52
N ILE A 245 0.96 -18.97 -7.39
CA ILE A 245 0.53 -17.57 -7.29
C ILE A 245 1.45 -16.66 -8.13
N ALA A 246 2.76 -16.91 -8.11
CA ALA A 246 3.76 -16.14 -8.83
C ALA A 246 3.61 -16.22 -10.36
N VAL A 247 3.13 -17.36 -10.88
CA VAL A 247 2.90 -17.56 -12.33
C VAL A 247 1.57 -16.94 -12.81
N SER A 248 0.66 -16.58 -11.89
CA SER A 248 -0.64 -15.99 -12.25
C SER A 248 -0.52 -14.59 -12.86
N SER A 249 -1.35 -14.27 -13.86
CA SER A 249 -1.45 -12.93 -14.44
C SER A 249 -1.91 -11.87 -13.43
N ILE A 250 -2.75 -12.27 -12.47
CA ILE A 250 -3.22 -11.40 -11.38
C ILE A 250 -3.05 -12.17 -10.06
N PRO A 251 -1.86 -12.11 -9.45
CA PRO A 251 -1.55 -12.83 -8.21
C PRO A 251 -2.54 -12.62 -7.05
N PRO A 252 -3.00 -11.39 -6.71
CA PRO A 252 -3.91 -11.21 -5.56
C PRO A 252 -5.28 -11.87 -5.78
N CYS A 253 -5.79 -11.89 -7.02
CA CYS A 253 -7.01 -12.62 -7.36
C CYS A 253 -6.85 -14.14 -7.17
N ARG A 254 -5.64 -14.67 -7.40
CA ARG A 254 -5.38 -16.09 -7.15
C ARG A 254 -5.44 -16.42 -5.67
N VAL A 255 -4.91 -15.55 -4.81
CA VAL A 255 -5.03 -15.73 -3.34
C VAL A 255 -6.50 -15.67 -2.90
N VAL A 256 -7.31 -14.77 -3.47
CA VAL A 256 -8.75 -14.73 -3.22
C VAL A 256 -9.44 -16.03 -3.62
N GLN A 257 -9.05 -16.64 -4.75
CA GLN A 257 -9.60 -17.92 -5.18
C GLN A 257 -9.30 -19.05 -4.17
N LEU A 258 -8.08 -19.07 -3.62
CA LEU A 258 -7.71 -20.02 -2.56
C LEU A 258 -8.51 -19.78 -1.27
N LEU A 259 -8.73 -18.52 -0.89
CA LEU A 259 -9.59 -18.16 0.25
C LEU A 259 -11.04 -18.63 0.04
N LEU A 260 -11.58 -18.45 -1.16
CA LEU A 260 -12.93 -18.89 -1.50
C LEU A 260 -13.05 -20.43 -1.49
N GLN A 261 -11.99 -21.12 -1.90
CA GLN A 261 -11.92 -22.59 -1.81
C GLN A 261 -11.99 -23.04 -0.34
N GLU A 262 -11.28 -22.37 0.58
CA GLU A 262 -11.37 -22.68 2.01
C GLU A 262 -12.77 -22.50 2.58
N THR A 263 -13.47 -21.42 2.23
CA THR A 263 -14.80 -21.13 2.77
C THR A 263 -15.89 -22.03 2.17
N THR A 264 -15.77 -22.40 0.90
CA THR A 264 -16.76 -23.26 0.22
C THR A 264 -16.71 -24.71 0.65
N GLN A 265 -15.52 -25.22 1.03
CA GLN A 265 -15.28 -26.58 1.52
C GLN A 265 -15.75 -26.83 2.96
N ILE A 266 -16.28 -25.82 3.66
CA ILE A 266 -16.85 -26.02 5.00
C ILE A 266 -18.25 -26.61 4.86
N SER A 267 -18.49 -27.83 5.34
CA SER A 267 -19.83 -28.44 5.32
C SER A 267 -20.78 -27.79 6.32
N ASN A 268 -22.09 -27.99 6.15
CA ASN A 268 -23.06 -27.60 7.17
C ASN A 268 -22.90 -28.49 8.40
N SER A 269 -23.03 -27.91 9.59
CA SER A 269 -23.01 -28.64 10.86
C SER A 269 -24.36 -29.33 11.08
N GLU A 270 -24.32 -30.54 11.63
CA GLU A 270 -25.52 -31.31 12.01
C GLU A 270 -26.30 -30.60 13.12
N ASP A 271 -25.60 -29.88 14.00
CA ASP A 271 -26.20 -29.11 15.11
C ASP A 271 -26.89 -27.80 14.66
N GLY A 272 -26.86 -27.49 13.36
CA GLY A 272 -27.44 -26.26 12.80
C GLY A 272 -26.69 -24.97 13.14
N LEU A 273 -25.60 -25.05 13.89
CA LEU A 273 -24.79 -23.89 14.34
C LEU A 273 -23.89 -23.29 13.25
N PHE A 274 -23.61 -24.05 12.18
CA PHE A 274 -22.94 -23.54 10.98
C PHE A 274 -23.72 -24.00 9.75
N THR A 275 -24.23 -23.04 8.99
CA THR A 275 -25.11 -23.29 7.84
C THR A 275 -24.60 -22.54 6.61
N ASN A 276 -25.37 -22.63 5.52
CA ASN A 276 -25.14 -21.83 4.32
C ASN A 276 -25.15 -20.31 4.60
N ARG A 277 -25.82 -19.86 5.67
CA ARG A 277 -25.88 -18.44 6.05
C ARG A 277 -24.51 -17.93 6.51
N GLU A 278 -23.89 -18.61 7.47
CA GLU A 278 -22.55 -18.27 7.98
C GLU A 278 -21.51 -18.38 6.87
N ARG A 279 -21.62 -19.42 6.02
CA ARG A 279 -20.76 -19.58 4.85
C ARG A 279 -20.90 -18.43 3.85
N SER A 280 -22.12 -17.98 3.59
CA SER A 280 -22.39 -16.82 2.74
C SER A 280 -21.77 -15.54 3.32
N GLN A 281 -21.83 -15.35 4.63
CA GLN A 281 -21.18 -14.23 5.32
C GLN A 281 -19.64 -14.28 5.18
N LEU A 282 -19.03 -15.46 5.33
CA LEU A 282 -17.60 -15.65 5.09
C LEU A 282 -17.23 -15.30 3.64
N ASN A 283 -18.00 -15.81 2.67
CA ASN A 283 -17.80 -15.51 1.25
C ASN A 283 -17.90 -14.00 0.96
N GLN A 284 -18.83 -13.28 1.60
CA GLN A 284 -18.96 -11.84 1.44
C GLN A 284 -17.69 -11.09 1.86
N MET A 285 -17.01 -11.53 2.91
CA MET A 285 -15.75 -10.94 3.37
C MET A 285 -14.60 -11.22 2.40
N VAL A 286 -14.56 -12.42 1.80
CA VAL A 286 -13.63 -12.76 0.70
C VAL A 286 -13.90 -11.89 -0.54
N TRP A 287 -15.17 -11.67 -0.90
CA TRP A 287 -15.53 -10.78 -2.00
C TRP A 287 -15.17 -9.30 -1.74
N ASN A 288 -15.18 -8.86 -0.49
CA ASN A 288 -14.68 -7.53 -0.14
C ASN A 288 -13.18 -7.39 -0.45
N LEU A 289 -12.38 -8.44 -0.22
CA LEU A 289 -10.96 -8.47 -0.61
C LEU A 289 -10.79 -8.42 -2.13
N GLN A 290 -11.60 -9.19 -2.88
CA GLN A 290 -11.62 -9.11 -4.36
C GLN A 290 -11.91 -7.70 -4.87
N ARG A 291 -12.90 -7.01 -4.27
CA ARG A 291 -13.24 -5.63 -4.64
C ARG A 291 -12.11 -4.64 -4.34
N ALA A 292 -11.26 -4.92 -3.35
CA ALA A 292 -10.08 -4.11 -3.09
C ALA A 292 -9.06 -4.22 -4.24
N VAL A 293 -8.93 -5.39 -4.88
CA VAL A 293 -8.08 -5.56 -6.07
C VAL A 293 -8.55 -4.64 -7.20
N GLY A 294 -9.84 -4.70 -7.56
CA GLY A 294 -10.40 -3.84 -8.62
C GLY A 294 -10.31 -2.34 -8.28
N THR A 295 -10.45 -1.97 -7.01
CA THR A 295 -10.22 -0.59 -6.55
C THR A 295 -8.77 -0.17 -6.74
N GLY A 296 -7.82 -1.05 -6.41
CA GLY A 296 -6.39 -0.83 -6.61
C GLY A 296 -6.01 -0.70 -8.08
N GLU A 297 -6.54 -1.57 -8.94
CA GLU A 297 -6.34 -1.52 -10.39
C GLU A 297 -6.85 -0.21 -10.98
N ARG A 298 -8.09 0.18 -10.65
CA ARG A 298 -8.64 1.46 -11.08
C ARG A 298 -7.76 2.62 -10.62
N LEU A 299 -7.38 2.65 -9.33
CA LEU A 299 -6.50 3.70 -8.81
C LEU A 299 -5.20 3.76 -9.63
N VAL A 300 -4.52 2.66 -9.88
CA VAL A 300 -3.27 2.66 -10.66
C VAL A 300 -3.48 3.10 -12.11
N GLN A 301 -4.52 2.58 -12.77
CA GLN A 301 -4.77 2.77 -14.20
C GLN A 301 -5.36 4.13 -14.55
N THR A 302 -6.15 4.74 -13.66
CA THR A 302 -6.84 6.01 -13.94
C THR A 302 -6.17 7.15 -13.19
N PRO A 303 -5.07 7.75 -13.69
CA PRO A 303 -4.48 8.94 -13.08
C PRO A 303 -5.44 10.14 -13.20
N ILE A 304 -5.19 11.18 -12.40
CA ILE A 304 -5.88 12.48 -12.56
C ILE A 304 -5.70 12.92 -14.02
N PRO A 305 -6.77 13.36 -14.73
CA PRO A 305 -6.69 13.57 -16.17
C PRO A 305 -5.56 14.52 -16.55
N GLN A 306 -4.77 14.11 -17.55
CA GLN A 306 -3.53 14.80 -17.88
C GLN A 306 -3.76 16.20 -18.44
N SER A 307 -4.91 16.45 -19.07
CA SER A 307 -5.32 17.77 -19.54
C SER A 307 -5.30 18.78 -18.39
N TYR A 308 -5.92 18.48 -17.25
CA TYR A 308 -5.91 19.34 -16.07
C TYR A 308 -4.48 19.67 -15.63
N VAL A 309 -3.63 18.64 -15.49
CA VAL A 309 -2.25 18.83 -15.04
C VAL A 309 -1.46 19.71 -16.01
N ARG A 310 -1.59 19.47 -17.32
CA ARG A 310 -0.85 20.20 -18.36
C ARG A 310 -1.34 21.64 -18.50
N HIS A 311 -2.65 21.87 -18.54
CA HIS A 311 -3.22 23.21 -18.69
C HIS A 311 -2.93 24.08 -17.48
N THR A 312 -3.14 23.58 -16.25
CA THR A 312 -2.79 24.33 -15.03
C THR A 312 -1.30 24.64 -14.98
N SER A 313 -0.43 23.70 -15.35
CA SER A 313 1.02 23.93 -15.37
C SER A 313 1.44 24.98 -16.40
N ARG A 314 0.90 24.91 -17.63
CA ARG A 314 1.20 25.88 -18.68
C ARG A 314 0.70 27.28 -18.30
N PHE A 315 -0.53 27.35 -17.78
CA PHE A 315 -1.12 28.60 -17.34
C PHE A 315 -0.34 29.24 -16.18
N LEU A 316 0.04 28.45 -15.17
CA LEU A 316 0.91 28.89 -14.07
C LEU A 316 2.26 29.42 -14.59
N THR A 317 2.88 28.71 -15.54
CA THR A 317 4.18 29.08 -16.12
C THR A 317 4.08 30.42 -16.85
N LEU A 318 3.05 30.61 -17.68
CA LEU A 318 2.81 31.87 -18.39
C LEU A 318 2.48 33.03 -17.44
N TRP A 319 1.67 32.76 -16.41
CA TRP A 319 1.34 33.75 -15.39
C TRP A 319 2.59 34.21 -14.64
N LEU A 320 3.44 33.28 -14.17
CA LEU A 320 4.71 33.61 -13.51
C LEU A 320 5.72 34.30 -14.42
N ALA A 321 5.81 33.90 -15.69
CA ALA A 321 6.73 34.52 -16.66
C ALA A 321 6.34 35.97 -17.01
N THR A 322 5.05 36.28 -17.04
CA THR A 322 4.54 37.62 -17.40
C THR A 322 4.34 38.55 -16.21
N LEU A 323 4.21 38.00 -14.99
CA LEU A 323 4.04 38.76 -13.75
C LEU A 323 5.08 39.86 -13.49
N PRO A 324 6.40 39.67 -13.69
CA PRO A 324 7.36 40.75 -13.43
C PRO A 324 7.10 42.01 -14.26
N PHE A 325 6.64 41.87 -15.51
CA PHE A 325 6.31 43.02 -16.37
C PHE A 325 5.17 43.88 -15.82
N GLY A 326 4.20 43.28 -15.11
CA GLY A 326 3.13 44.02 -14.44
C GLY A 326 3.57 44.69 -13.14
N PHE A 327 4.56 44.11 -12.44
CA PHE A 327 5.09 44.67 -11.19
C PHE A 327 6.16 45.74 -11.40
N CYS A 328 6.86 45.77 -12.54
CA CYS A 328 7.90 46.77 -12.84
C CYS A 328 7.44 48.20 -12.55
N HIS A 329 6.23 48.58 -12.99
CA HIS A 329 5.70 49.94 -12.76
C HIS A 329 5.50 50.27 -11.26
N LEU A 330 5.22 49.28 -10.42
CA LEU A 330 4.96 49.51 -9.00
C LEU A 330 6.25 49.67 -8.20
N ILE A 331 7.36 49.12 -8.69
CA ILE A 331 8.63 49.00 -7.94
C ILE A 331 9.59 50.17 -8.24
N GLY A 332 9.46 50.86 -9.38
CA GLY A 332 10.11 52.15 -9.65
C GLY A 332 11.44 52.11 -10.41
#